data_AF-A0A6I1W2B9-F1
#
_entry.id   AF-A0A6I1W2B9-F1
#
_cell.length_a   1.000
_cell.length_b   1.000
_cell.length_c   1.000
_cell.angle_alpha   90.00
_cell.angle_beta   90.00
_cell.angle_gamma   90.00
#
_symmetry.space_group_name_H-M   'P 1'
#
loop_
_entity.id
_entity.type
_entity.pdbx_description
1 polymer ?
#
loop_
_entity_poly.entity_id
_entity_poly.type
_entity_poly.pdbx_seq_one_letter_code
_entity_poly.pdbx_strand_id
1 'polypeptide(L)'
;YQARNFMRAMAVGDEFFFYHSSCPEPGIAGVGRIAQAAYPDPTALDPESHYFDPKASPEKNPWSALQVAHVHTFPRVIKLDYLKQQSALA
;
A
#
# COMPACT_ATOMS: atom_id res chain seq x y z
N TYR A 1 8.40 4.03 9.79
CA TYR A 1 9.23 3.10 9.00
C TYR A 1 8.70 1.67 8.89
N GLN A 2 7.89 1.17 9.83
CA GLN A 2 7.41 -0.24 9.81
C GLN A 2 6.74 -0.64 8.47
N ALA A 3 5.80 0.16 7.96
CA ALA A 3 5.13 -0.10 6.69
C ALA A 3 6.10 -0.28 5.51
N ARG A 4 7.11 0.59 5.40
CA ARG A 4 8.18 0.48 4.39
C ARG A 4 8.93 -0.85 4.51
N ASN A 5 9.19 -1.33 5.73
CA ASN A 5 9.90 -2.60 5.92
C ASN A 5 9.04 -3.79 5.46
N PHE A 6 7.72 -3.76 5.69
CA PHE A 6 6.81 -4.76 5.11
C PHE A 6 6.78 -4.69 3.57
N MET A 7 6.69 -3.49 3.00
CA MET A 7 6.75 -3.31 1.54
C MET A 7 8.03 -3.88 0.92
N ARG A 8 9.18 -3.69 1.58
CA ARG A 8 10.47 -4.27 1.13
C ARG A 8 10.54 -5.79 1.23
N ALA A 9 9.70 -6.40 2.07
CA ALA A 9 9.64 -7.86 2.22
C ALA A 9 8.68 -8.52 1.22
N MET A 10 7.85 -7.74 0.51
CA MET A 10 6.92 -8.27 -0.49
C MET A 10 7.65 -8.74 -1.75
N ALA A 11 7.20 -9.87 -2.30
CA ALA A 11 7.70 -10.46 -3.53
C ALA A 11 6.71 -10.26 -4.69
N VAL A 12 7.23 -10.31 -5.93
CA VAL A 12 6.38 -10.31 -7.12
C VAL A 12 5.46 -11.53 -7.09
N GLY A 13 4.16 -11.30 -7.29
CA GLY A 13 3.13 -12.33 -7.19
C GLY A 13 2.39 -12.37 -5.85
N ASP A 14 2.93 -11.76 -4.78
CA ASP A 14 2.21 -11.65 -3.51
C ASP A 14 0.90 -10.88 -3.70
N GLU A 15 -0.17 -11.36 -3.06
CA GLU A 15 -1.48 -10.72 -3.08
C GLU A 15 -1.69 -9.86 -1.83
N PHE A 16 -2.49 -8.81 -1.97
CA PHE A 16 -2.87 -7.94 -0.88
C PHE A 16 -4.32 -7.48 -1.00
N PHE A 17 -4.93 -7.19 0.15
CA PHE A 17 -6.24 -6.56 0.19
C PHE A 17 -6.12 -5.07 -0.11
N PHE A 18 -6.89 -4.60 -1.10
CA PHE A 18 -6.99 -3.18 -1.39
C PHE A 18 -8.00 -2.53 -0.45
N TYR A 19 -7.49 -1.76 0.52
CA TYR A 19 -8.29 -1.15 1.58
C TYR A 19 -8.57 0.32 1.30
N HIS A 20 -9.83 0.72 1.28
CA HIS A 20 -10.24 2.13 1.22
C HIS A 20 -10.21 2.75 2.62
N SER A 21 -9.34 3.73 2.81
CA SER A 21 -9.23 4.53 4.04
C SER A 21 -9.71 5.96 3.81
N SER A 22 -10.01 6.68 4.90
CA SER A 22 -10.36 8.11 4.88
C SER A 22 -11.47 8.48 3.89
N CYS A 23 -12.49 7.64 3.77
CA CYS A 23 -13.62 7.81 2.86
C CYS A 23 -14.95 7.47 3.57
N PRO A 24 -16.11 7.74 2.95
CA PRO A 24 -17.43 7.46 3.54
C PRO A 24 -17.71 5.97 3.81
N GLU A 25 -17.10 5.06 3.05
CA GLU A 25 -17.27 3.61 3.21
C GLU A 25 -15.91 2.90 3.36
N PRO A 26 -15.27 2.96 4.54
CA PRO A 26 -13.96 2.36 4.76
C PRO A 26 -14.04 0.83 4.87
N GLY A 27 -13.09 0.13 4.25
CA GLY A 27 -13.04 -1.33 4.25
C GLY A 27 -12.24 -1.93 3.11
N ILE A 28 -12.25 -3.26 3.00
CA ILE A 28 -11.59 -3.98 1.91
C ILE A 28 -12.48 -3.96 0.66
N ALA A 29 -11.98 -3.39 -0.43
CA ALA A 29 -12.73 -3.21 -1.67
C ALA A 29 -12.36 -4.24 -2.76
N GLY A 30 -11.27 -4.98 -2.57
CA GLY A 30 -10.82 -5.97 -3.54
C GLY A 30 -9.43 -6.51 -3.22
N VAL A 31 -8.82 -7.10 -4.24
CA VAL A 31 -7.51 -7.73 -4.21
C VAL A 31 -6.62 -7.14 -5.29
N GLY A 32 -5.37 -6.87 -4.92
CA GLY A 32 -4.29 -6.56 -5.86
C GLY A 32 -3.14 -7.55 -5.69
N ARG A 33 -2.17 -7.48 -6.61
CA ARG A 33 -0.94 -8.26 -6.55
C ARG A 33 0.28 -7.39 -6.80
N ILE A 34 1.43 -7.78 -6.25
CA ILE A 34 2.70 -7.12 -6.51
C ILE A 34 3.19 -7.48 -7.91
N ALA A 35 3.34 -6.48 -8.77
CA ALA A 35 3.85 -6.60 -10.13
C ALA A 35 5.36 -6.35 -10.22
N GLN A 36 5.91 -5.52 -9.32
CA GLN A 36 7.33 -5.26 -9.18
C GLN A 36 7.71 -5.12 -7.70
N ALA A 37 8.80 -5.76 -7.30
CA ALA A 37 9.36 -5.62 -5.96
C ALA A 37 9.82 -4.18 -5.66
N ALA A 38 10.16 -3.91 -4.40
CA ALA A 38 10.48 -2.57 -3.92
C ALA A 38 11.64 -1.89 -4.68
N TYR A 39 11.46 -0.63 -5.03
CA TYR A 39 12.46 0.26 -5.63
C TYR A 39 12.46 1.63 -4.91
N PRO A 40 13.50 2.48 -5.05
CA PRO A 40 13.51 3.81 -4.44
C PRO A 40 12.31 4.65 -4.88
N ASP A 41 11.56 5.21 -3.93
CA ASP A 41 10.35 5.96 -4.26
C ASP A 41 10.71 7.30 -4.95
N PRO A 42 10.36 7.51 -6.23
CA PRO A 42 10.71 8.74 -6.94
C PRO A 42 9.97 9.96 -6.38
N THR A 43 8.79 9.77 -5.78
CA THR A 43 7.96 10.86 -5.25
C THR A 43 8.58 11.53 -4.03
N ALA A 44 9.49 10.84 -3.33
CA ALA A 44 10.25 11.42 -2.22
C ALA A 44 11.26 12.48 -2.68
N LEU A 45 11.66 12.48 -3.95
CA LEU A 45 12.64 13.41 -4.53
C LEU A 45 11.98 14.52 -5.36
N ASP A 46 10.66 14.46 -5.54
CA ASP A 46 9.89 15.39 -6.36
C ASP A 46 9.32 16.52 -5.48
N PRO A 47 9.79 17.78 -5.60
CA PRO A 47 9.29 18.90 -4.79
C PRO A 47 7.81 19.24 -5.00
N GLU A 48 7.20 18.82 -6.11
CA GLU A 48 5.78 19.03 -6.37
C GLU A 48 4.89 17.94 -5.74
N SER A 49 5.50 16.81 -5.35
CA SER A 49 4.78 15.72 -4.69
C SER A 49 4.41 16.06 -3.25
N HIS A 50 3.19 15.71 -2.85
CA HIS A 50 2.78 15.72 -1.44
C HIS A 50 3.63 14.81 -0.54
N TYR A 51 4.38 13.88 -1.12
CA TYR A 51 5.25 12.92 -0.43
C TYR A 51 6.74 13.30 -0.50
N PHE A 52 7.07 14.53 -0.94
CA PHE A 52 8.44 15.03 -0.96
C PHE A 52 9.11 14.95 0.42
N ASP A 53 10.36 14.47 0.46
CA ASP A 53 11.20 14.48 1.65
C ASP A 53 12.45 15.32 1.40
N PRO A 54 12.61 16.50 2.02
CA PRO A 54 13.77 17.38 1.81
C PRO A 54 15.10 16.78 2.29
N LYS A 55 15.07 15.65 3.02
CA LYS A 55 16.27 14.93 3.48
C LYS A 55 16.63 13.76 2.58
N ALA A 56 15.78 13.39 1.63
CA ALA A 56 16.05 12.33 0.68
C ALA A 56 16.93 12.84 -0.47
N SER A 57 17.80 11.98 -0.98
CA SER A 57 18.58 12.22 -2.20
C SER A 57 18.57 10.97 -3.09
N PRO A 58 18.97 11.07 -4.37
CA PRO A 58 19.11 9.91 -5.25
C PRO A 58 20.02 8.82 -4.66
N GLU A 59 21.10 9.21 -3.99
CA GLU A 59 22.07 8.31 -3.37
C GLU A 59 21.58 7.76 -2.03
N LYS A 60 20.71 8.51 -1.34
CA LYS A 60 20.21 8.18 -0.01
C LYS A 60 18.71 8.44 0.08
N ASN A 61 17.93 7.58 -0.58
CA ASN A 61 16.48 7.59 -0.48
C ASN A 61 16.01 6.59 0.60
N PRO A 62 15.48 7.05 1.75
CA PRO A 62 15.01 6.16 2.79
C PRO A 62 13.66 5.50 2.44
N TRP A 63 12.99 5.91 1.36
CA TRP A 63 11.66 5.47 0.97
C TRP A 63 11.71 4.44 -0.17
N SER A 64 10.65 3.63 -0.25
CA SER A 64 10.54 2.60 -1.28
C SER A 64 9.11 2.52 -1.76
N ALA A 65 8.93 2.48 -3.07
CA ALA A 65 7.67 2.23 -3.75
C ALA A 65 7.70 0.82 -4.37
N LEU A 66 6.54 0.34 -4.78
CA LEU A 66 6.40 -0.92 -5.52
C LEU A 66 5.28 -0.76 -6.57
N GLN A 67 5.32 -1.57 -7.61
CA GLN A 67 4.25 -1.59 -8.60
C GLN A 67 3.26 -2.69 -8.27
N VAL A 68 1.99 -2.37 -8.43
CA VAL A 68 0.89 -3.30 -8.17
C VAL A 68 0.00 -3.41 -9.40
N ALA A 69 -0.65 -4.55 -9.54
CA ALA A 69 -1.66 -4.80 -10.56
C ALA A 69 -2.99 -5.15 -9.90
N HIS A 70 -4.07 -4.74 -10.56
CA HIS A 70 -5.43 -5.17 -10.21
C HIS A 70 -5.56 -6.69 -10.38
N VAL A 71 -6.27 -7.33 -9.44
CA VAL A 71 -6.65 -8.74 -9.52
C VAL A 71 -8.16 -8.85 -9.54
N HIS A 72 -8.84 -8.29 -8.53
CA HIS A 72 -10.27 -8.45 -8.38
C HIS A 72 -10.90 -7.30 -7.59
N THR A 73 -12.09 -6.88 -8.00
CA THR A 73 -12.90 -5.88 -7.28
C THR A 73 -14.12 -6.56 -6.70
N PHE A 74 -14.35 -6.39 -5.40
CA PHE A 74 -15.53 -6.96 -4.77
C PHE A 74 -16.79 -6.19 -5.17
N PRO A 75 -17.94 -6.87 -5.32
CA PRO A 75 -19.20 -6.20 -5.64
C PRO A 75 -19.67 -5.28 -4.52
N ARG A 76 -19.18 -5.48 -3.29
CA ARG A 76 -19.44 -4.65 -2.11
C ARG A 76 -18.18 -4.60 -1.25
N VAL A 77 -17.88 -3.44 -0.67
CA VAL A 77 -16.79 -3.28 0.30
C VAL A 77 -17.08 -4.11 1.55
N ILE A 78 -16.09 -4.87 2.00
CA ILE A 78 -16.11 -5.52 3.31
C ILE A 78 -15.77 -4.46 4.35
N LYS A 79 -16.82 -3.88 4.97
CA LYS A 79 -16.72 -2.70 5.83
C LYS A 79 -15.85 -2.94 7.07
N LEU A 80 -15.16 -1.89 7.51
CA LEU A 80 -14.32 -1.92 8.72
C LEU A 80 -15.05 -2.43 9.96
N ASP A 81 -16.29 -1.98 10.19
CA ASP A 81 -17.07 -2.39 11.37
C ASP A 81 -17.43 -3.87 11.34
N TYR A 82 -17.62 -4.44 10.16
CA TYR A 82 -17.79 -5.88 10.00
C TYR A 82 -16.49 -6.62 10.29
N LEU A 83 -15.34 -6.14 9.77
CA LEU A 83 -14.02 -6.76 10.02
C LEU A 83 -13.69 -6.79 11.52
N LYS A 84 -13.99 -5.72 12.26
CA LYS A 84 -13.77 -5.64 13.71
C LYS A 84 -14.60 -6.64 14.53
N GLN A 85 -15.70 -7.15 13.98
CA GLN A 85 -16.54 -8.16 14.64
C GLN A 85 -16.01 -9.59 14.43
N GLN A 86 -15.02 -9.78 13.55
CA GLN A 86 -14.49 -11.10 13.25
C GLN A 86 -13.40 -11.47 14.27
N SER A 87 -13.71 -12.40 15.18
CA SER A 87 -12.76 -12.86 16.20
C SER A 87 -11.49 -13.49 15.62
N ALA A 88 -11.55 -14.02 14.41
CA ALA A 88 -10.39 -14.57 13.70
C ALA A 88 -9.37 -13.51 13.25
N LEU A 89 -9.73 -12.22 13.29
CA LEU A 89 -8.87 -11.10 12.88
C LEU A 89 -8.37 -10.28 14.09
N ALA A 90 -8.58 -10.77 15.32
CA ALA A 90 -8.24 -10.11 16.57
C ALA A 90 -6.73 -10.13 16.88
#